data_AF-A0A842MLP3-F1
#
_entry.id   AF-A0A842MLP3-F1
#
_cell.length_a   1.000
_cell.length_b   1.000
_cell.length_c   1.000
_cell.angle_alpha   90.00
_cell.angle_beta   90.00
_cell.angle_gamma   90.00
#
_symmetry.space_group_name_H-M   'P 1'
#
loop_
_entity.id
_entity.type
_entity.pdbx_description
1 polymer ?
#
loop_
_entity_poly.entity_id
_entity_poly.type
_entity_poly.pdbx_seq_one_letter_code
_entity_poly.pdbx_strand_id
1 'polypeptide(L)' 'MIKEFIEEGLRRRIVDLYKKGTLTAGRAAEIAGVSLREFLEILEREGVPVNWDSESIREYLKAKYGD' A
#
# COMPACT_ATOMS: atom_id res chain seq x y z
N MET A 1 -5.72 23.30 -2.51
CA MET A 1 -4.75 23.73 -1.48
C MET A 1 -4.85 22.95 -0.17
N ILE A 2 -5.86 23.16 0.70
CA ILE A 2 -5.91 22.45 2.01
C ILE A 2 -6.21 20.96 1.86
N LYS A 3 -7.16 20.59 0.98
CA LYS A 3 -7.54 19.19 0.75
C LYS A 3 -6.37 18.34 0.27
N GLU A 4 -5.67 18.79 -0.78
CA GLU A 4 -4.49 18.11 -1.32
C GLU A 4 -3.38 17.97 -0.26
N PHE A 5 -3.16 19.01 0.56
CA PHE A 5 -2.18 18.93 1.66
C PHE A 5 -2.54 17.84 2.68
N ILE A 6 -3.82 17.73 3.06
CA ILE A 6 -4.30 16.69 3.98
C ILE A 6 -4.16 15.31 3.35
N GLU A 7 -4.56 15.14 2.09
CA GLU A 7 -4.48 13.87 1.37
C GLU A 7 -3.02 13.38 1.23
N GLU A 8 -2.09 14.28 0.91
CA GLU A 8 -0.66 13.97 0.83
C GLU A 8 -0.04 13.69 2.21
N GLY A 9 -0.50 14.37 3.26
CA GLY A 9 -0.11 14.07 4.64
C GLY A 9 -0.57 12.67 5.07
N LEU A 10 -1.82 12.33 4.76
CA LEU A 10 -2.40 11.03 5.08
C LEU A 10 -1.70 9.90 4.32
N ARG A 11 -1.44 10.08 3.01
CA ARG A 11 -0.69 9.12 2.18
C ARG A 11 0.67 8.78 2.80
N ARG A 12 1.46 9.81 3.11
CA ARG A 12 2.78 9.64 3.75
C ARG A 12 2.69 8.89 5.07
N ARG A 13 1.69 9.22 5.90
CA ARG A 13 1.47 8.54 7.18
C ARG A 13 1.15 7.05 7.00
N ILE A 14 0.32 6.71 6.01
CA ILE A 14 -0.04 5.32 5.72
C ILE A 14 1.20 4.53 5.27
N VAL A 15 2.00 5.08 4.36
CA VAL A 15 3.25 4.45 3.90
C VAL A 15 4.24 4.25 5.07
N ASP A 16 4.39 5.24 5.94
CA ASP A 16 5.25 5.12 7.13
C ASP A 16 4.80 4.00 8.08
N LEU A 17 3.49 3.84 8.28
CA LEU A 17 2.94 2.77 9.12
C LEU A 17 3.13 1.39 8.48
N TYR A 18 3.00 1.30 7.15
CA TYR A 18 3.34 0.09 6.39
C TYR A 18 4.82 -0.28 6.56
N LYS A 19 5.73 0.69 6.38
CA LYS A 19 7.19 0.49 6.54
C LYS A 19 7.56 -0.03 7.94
N LYS A 20 6.82 0.36 8.95
CA LYS A 20 7.00 -0.09 10.35
C LYS A 20 6.40 -1.47 10.62
N GLY A 21 5.79 -2.12 9.62
CA GLY A 21 5.07 -3.38 9.78
C GLY A 21 3.77 -3.25 10.59
N THR A 22 3.32 -2.02 10.87
CA THR A 22 2.08 -1.78 11.63
C THR A 22 0.83 -2.03 10.78
N LEU A 23 0.96 -1.87 9.46
CA LEU A 23 -0.09 -2.19 8.49
C LEU A 23 0.42 -3.22 7.49
N THR A 24 -0.46 -4.15 7.10
CA THR A 24 -0.26 -4.95 5.88
C THR A 24 -0.53 -4.07 4.66
N ALA A 25 -0.05 -4.50 3.48
CA ALA A 25 -0.32 -3.77 2.23
C ALA A 25 -1.82 -3.65 1.94
N GLY A 26 -2.57 -4.73 2.19
CA GLY A 26 -4.03 -4.75 2.05
C GLY A 26 -4.72 -3.74 2.95
N ARG A 27 -4.37 -3.72 4.25
CA ARG A 27 -4.99 -2.77 5.19
C ARG A 27 -4.61 -1.32 4.86
N ALA A 28 -3.38 -1.09 4.43
CA ALA A 28 -2.94 0.24 4.02
C ALA A 28 -3.67 0.74 2.76
N ALA A 29 -3.90 -0.14 1.78
CA ALA A 29 -4.70 0.17 0.59
C ALA A 29 -6.15 0.55 0.94
N GLU A 30 -6.79 -0.23 1.82
CA GLU A 30 -8.14 0.04 2.31
C GLU A 30 -8.26 1.40 2.99
N ILE A 31 -7.32 1.73 3.89
CA ILE A 31 -7.29 3.03 4.59
C ILE A 31 -7.03 4.18 3.61
N ALA A 32 -6.17 3.96 2.61
CA ALA A 32 -5.87 4.93 1.58
C ALA A 32 -7.02 5.10 0.56
N GLY A 33 -8.05 4.25 0.60
CA GLY A 33 -9.18 4.30 -0.33
C GLY A 33 -8.79 3.93 -1.77
N VAL A 34 -7.77 3.10 -1.95
CA VAL A 34 -7.28 2.63 -3.25
C VAL A 34 -7.26 1.11 -3.31
N SER A 35 -7.17 0.55 -4.50
CA SER A 35 -6.96 -0.89 -4.66
C SER A 35 -5.59 -1.32 -4.12
N LEU A 36 -5.46 -2.60 -3.74
CA LEU A 36 -4.16 -3.17 -3.34
C LEU A 36 -3.09 -2.96 -4.43
N ARG A 37 -3.48 -3.08 -5.70
CA ARG A 37 -2.58 -2.82 -6.83
C ARG A 37 -2.05 -1.38 -6.82
N GLU A 38 -2.93 -0.40 -6.75
CA GLU A 38 -2.53 1.02 -6.75
C GLU A 38 -1.65 1.34 -5.54
N PHE A 39 -1.94 0.73 -4.39
CA PHE A 39 -1.08 0.89 -3.22
C PHE A 39 0.34 0.33 -3.44
N LEU A 40 0.46 -0.82 -4.11
CA LEU A 40 1.77 -1.38 -4.46
C LEU A 40 2.54 -0.49 -5.45
N GLU A 41 1.85 0.09 -6.43
CA GLU A 41 2.45 1.06 -7.36
C GLU A 41 2.90 2.34 -6.64
N ILE A 42 2.20 2.77 -5.57
CA ILE A 42 2.66 3.86 -4.68
C ILE A 42 3.96 3.46 -3.98
N LEU A 43 4.02 2.28 -3.37
CA LEU A 43 5.22 1.80 -2.69
C LEU A 43 6.42 1.72 -3.64
N GLU A 44 6.22 1.18 -4.84
CA GLU A 44 7.25 1.09 -5.87
C GLU A 44 7.77 2.47 -6.28
N ARG A 45 6.87 3.43 -6.57
CA ARG A 45 7.24 4.81 -6.92
C ARG A 45 7.98 5.54 -5.79
N GLU A 46 7.66 5.23 -4.54
CA GLU A 46 8.31 5.80 -3.36
C GLU A 46 9.59 5.03 -2.94
N GLY A 47 9.98 3.98 -3.69
CA GLY A 47 11.15 3.16 -3.37
C GLY A 47 11.01 2.37 -2.07
N VAL A 48 9.78 2.09 -1.65
CA VAL A 48 9.47 1.33 -0.44
C VAL A 48 9.38 -0.16 -0.79
N PRO A 49 10.21 -1.02 -0.18
CA PRO A 49 10.17 -2.44 -0.44
C PRO A 49 8.80 -3.04 -0.12
N VAL A 50 8.29 -3.86 -1.03
CA VAL A 50 7.07 -4.63 -0.79
C VAL A 50 7.41 -5.82 0.09
N ASN A 51 6.75 -5.91 1.24
CA ASN A 51 6.70 -7.12 2.05
C ASN A 51 5.79 -8.17 1.39
N TRP A 52 6.41 -9.07 0.61
CA TRP A 52 5.76 -10.15 -0.12
C TRP A 52 5.18 -11.25 0.77
N ASP A 53 5.51 -11.28 2.06
CA ASP A 53 5.06 -12.32 2.98
C ASP A 53 3.59 -12.16 3.40
N SER A 54 3.00 -10.97 3.21
CA SER A 54 1.59 -10.80 3.58
C SER A 54 0.68 -11.67 2.70
N GLU A 55 -0.24 -12.39 3.33
CA GLU A 55 -1.22 -13.27 2.66
C GLU A 55 -1.98 -12.54 1.55
N SER A 56 -2.33 -11.28 1.79
CA SER A 56 -2.99 -10.40 0.81
C SER A 56 -2.18 -10.21 -0.49
N ILE A 57 -0.84 -10.18 -0.39
CA ILE A 57 0.05 -10.05 -1.55
C ILE A 57 0.15 -11.40 -2.28
N ARG A 58 0.21 -12.51 -1.54
CA ARG A 58 0.19 -13.85 -2.14
C ARG A 58 -1.10 -14.10 -2.90
N GLU A 59 -2.24 -13.74 -2.32
CA GLU A 59 -3.54 -13.80 -3.00
C GLU A 59 -3.58 -12.89 -4.23
N TYR A 60 -3.07 -11.67 -4.13
CA TYR A 60 -2.99 -10.75 -5.26
C TYR A 60 -2.13 -11.31 -6.41
N LEU A 61 -0.96 -11.86 -6.11
CA LEU A 61 -0.09 -12.46 -7.11
C LEU A 61 -0.73 -13.70 -7.75
N LYS A 62 -1.35 -14.56 -6.94
CA LYS A 62 -2.08 -15.72 -7.45
C LYS A 62 -3.23 -15.30 -8.38
N ALA A 63 -3.99 -14.28 -8.00
CA ALA A 63 -5.06 -13.74 -8.82
C ALA A 63 -4.54 -13.08 -10.12
N LYS A 64 -3.36 -12.46 -10.09
CA LYS A 64 -2.82 -11.69 -11.22
C LYS A 64 -2.03 -12.55 -12.21
N TYR A 65 -1.27 -13.53 -11.74
CA TYR A 65 -0.30 -14.25 -12.57
C TYR A 65 -0.57 -15.75 -12.71
N GLY A 66 -1.36 -16.37 -11.82
CA GLY A 66 -1.78 -17.77 -11.92
C GLY A 66 -0.62 -18.79 -11.82
N ASP A 67 -0.61 -19.52 -10.69
CA ASP A 67 0.33 -20.59 -10.27
C ASP A 67 1.85 -20.33 -10.40
#